data_AF-A0A529GIQ9-F1
#
_entry.id   AF-A0A529GIQ9-F1
#
_cell.length_a   1.000
_cell.length_b   1.000
_cell.length_c   1.000
_cell.angle_alpha   90.00
_cell.angle_beta   90.00
_cell.angle_gamma   90.00
#
_symmetry.space_group_name_H-M   'P 1'
#
loop_
_entity.id
_entity.type
_entity.pdbx_description
1 polymer ?
#
loop_
_entity_poly.entity_id
_entity_poly.type
_entity_poly.pdbx_seq_one_letter_code
_entity_poly.pdbx_strand_id
1 'polypeptide(L)'
;MTELSAEHLHDQPAEMTGVMQRAQRRMAPIVPAQNIAGRALVLVIAIMTFLSCLTFGAVTLVRDTASVWENQISREATIQIKPVDGLDMEAALAQASQIASEFPGVKGTKIIDRDATARLLEPWLGTGLNI
;
A
#
# COMPACT_ATOMS: atom_id res chain seq x y z
N MET A 1 2.41 58.97 -95.44
CA MET A 1 3.70 58.37 -95.06
C MET A 1 3.72 58.44 -93.54
N THR A 2 3.21 57.51 -92.73
CA THR A 2 3.05 56.04 -92.79
C THR A 2 1.83 55.65 -91.95
N GLU A 3 0.92 54.87 -92.54
CA GLU A 3 -0.33 54.32 -91.99
C GLU A 3 -0.11 52.92 -91.36
N LEU A 4 -1.09 52.49 -90.55
CA LEU A 4 -1.34 51.15 -89.97
C LEU A 4 -0.36 50.69 -88.88
N SER A 5 -0.67 50.84 -87.59
CA SER A 5 -1.77 50.21 -86.82
C SER A 5 -1.93 48.71 -87.10
N ALA A 6 -1.64 47.97 -86.04
CA ALA A 6 -1.71 46.54 -85.88
C ALA A 6 -3.07 45.93 -86.25
N GLU A 7 -3.04 44.88 -87.07
CA GLU A 7 -3.98 43.75 -87.10
C GLU A 7 -3.23 42.60 -87.81
N HIS A 8 -2.98 41.47 -87.16
CA HIS A 8 -3.90 40.34 -86.94
C HIS A 8 -3.35 39.14 -87.73
N LEU A 9 -2.88 38.09 -87.06
CA LEU A 9 -2.75 36.78 -87.69
C LEU A 9 -3.01 35.64 -86.71
N HIS A 10 -4.25 35.18 -86.76
CA HIS A 10 -4.70 33.81 -86.91
C HIS A 10 -4.28 32.72 -85.91
N ASP A 11 -5.35 32.13 -85.39
CA ASP A 11 -5.55 30.85 -84.75
C ASP A 11 -4.80 29.66 -85.38
N GLN A 12 -4.26 28.77 -84.53
CA GLN A 12 -4.04 27.35 -84.82
C GLN A 12 -4.31 26.51 -83.57
N PRO A 13 -5.01 25.35 -83.69
CA PRO A 13 -5.46 24.53 -82.58
C PRO A 13 -4.52 23.36 -82.22
N ALA A 14 -4.71 22.80 -81.01
CA ALA A 14 -4.23 21.50 -80.47
C ALA A 14 -2.69 21.37 -80.30
N GLU A 15 -2.09 20.71 -79.30
CA GLU A 15 -2.52 19.80 -78.25
C GLU A 15 -1.37 19.68 -77.21
N MET A 16 -1.73 19.50 -75.93
CA MET A 16 -1.00 18.78 -74.86
C MET A 16 0.54 18.70 -74.84
N THR A 17 1.16 19.22 -73.78
CA THR A 17 1.91 18.33 -72.86
C THR A 17 2.03 18.96 -71.48
N GLY A 18 1.37 18.34 -70.50
CA GLY A 18 1.45 18.74 -69.11
C GLY A 18 2.80 18.37 -68.50
N VAL A 19 3.29 19.27 -67.66
CA VAL A 19 4.00 18.87 -66.44
C VAL A 19 3.39 19.68 -65.31
N MET A 20 2.17 19.30 -64.92
CA MET A 20 1.62 19.73 -63.64
C MET A 20 2.56 19.17 -62.57
N GLN A 21 3.39 20.03 -61.98
CA GLN A 21 4.15 19.70 -60.78
C GLN A 21 3.18 19.07 -59.80
N ARG A 22 3.35 17.76 -59.57
CA ARG A 22 2.63 17.04 -58.51
C ARG A 22 3.04 17.73 -57.22
N ALA A 23 2.19 18.66 -56.75
CA ALA A 23 2.28 19.20 -55.42
C ALA A 23 2.28 17.99 -54.47
N GLN A 24 3.43 17.73 -53.88
CA GLN A 24 3.62 16.62 -52.95
C GLN A 24 2.61 16.81 -51.83
N ARG A 25 1.55 16.00 -51.87
CA ARG A 25 0.44 16.05 -50.91
C ARG A 25 1.05 15.80 -49.54
N ARG A 26 1.20 16.86 -48.74
CA ARG A 26 1.59 16.73 -47.33
C ARG A 26 0.53 15.85 -46.68
N MET A 27 0.90 14.61 -46.36
CA MET A 27 0.07 13.70 -45.60
C MET A 27 -0.08 14.29 -44.20
N ALA A 28 -1.21 14.94 -43.94
CA ALA A 28 -1.59 15.33 -42.60
C ALA A 28 -2.00 14.06 -41.82
N PRO A 29 -1.65 13.93 -40.52
CA PRO A 29 -2.06 12.80 -39.71
C PRO A 29 -3.60 12.71 -39.65
N ILE A 30 -4.16 11.51 -39.83
CA ILE A 30 -5.61 11.23 -39.89
C ILE A 30 -6.30 11.34 -38.50
N VAL A 31 -5.55 11.61 -37.43
CA VAL A 31 -6.12 11.82 -36.09
C VAL A 31 -5.82 13.25 -35.61
N PRO A 32 -6.85 14.05 -35.29
CA PRO A 32 -6.65 15.33 -34.63
C PRO A 32 -5.94 15.11 -33.29
N ALA A 33 -4.76 15.70 -33.11
CA ALA A 33 -4.04 15.72 -31.84
C ALA A 33 -4.70 16.68 -30.83
N GLN A 34 -6.03 16.69 -30.71
CA GLN A 34 -6.68 17.25 -29.52
C GLN A 34 -6.43 16.28 -28.38
N ASN A 35 -5.23 16.37 -27.80
CA ASN A 35 -4.68 16.04 -26.46
C ASN A 35 -5.46 15.20 -25.43
N ILE A 36 -6.56 14.54 -25.76
CA ILE A 36 -7.42 13.77 -24.86
C ILE A 36 -6.76 12.46 -24.51
N ALA A 37 -6.13 11.77 -25.47
CA ALA A 37 -5.37 10.55 -25.20
C ALA A 37 -4.19 10.79 -24.24
N GLY A 38 -3.46 11.90 -24.42
CA GLY A 38 -2.35 12.28 -23.52
C GLY A 38 -2.84 12.69 -22.13
N ARG A 39 -3.88 13.54 -22.04
CA ARG A 39 -4.45 13.96 -20.75
C ARG A 39 -5.12 12.80 -20.01
N ALA A 40 -5.80 11.91 -20.72
CA ALA A 40 -6.40 10.71 -20.13
C ALA A 40 -5.32 9.76 -19.60
N LEU A 41 -4.21 9.56 -20.33
CA LEU A 41 -3.09 8.74 -19.86
C LEU A 41 -2.46 9.31 -18.58
N VAL A 42 -2.21 10.63 -18.54
CA VAL A 42 -1.68 11.30 -17.34
C VAL A 42 -2.65 11.17 -16.16
N LEU A 43 -3.96 11.29 -16.40
CA LEU A 43 -4.97 11.11 -15.35
C LEU A 43 -4.97 9.67 -14.80
N VAL A 44 -4.85 8.67 -15.67
CA VAL A 44 -4.76 7.25 -15.26
C VAL A 44 -3.51 7.00 -14.43
N ILE A 45 -2.34 7.51 -14.87
CA ILE A 45 -1.11 7.40 -14.11
C ILE A 45 -1.28 8.05 -12.73
N ALA A 46 -1.85 9.26 -12.66
CA ALA A 46 -2.08 9.95 -11.39
C ALA A 46 -2.99 9.15 -10.45
N ILE A 47 -4.08 8.57 -10.96
CA ILE A 47 -5.00 7.74 -10.16
C ILE A 47 -4.31 6.45 -9.70
N MET A 48 -3.61 5.74 -10.60
CA MET A 48 -2.92 4.51 -10.26
C MET A 48 -1.80 4.74 -9.23
N THR A 49 -0.99 5.79 -9.40
CA THR A 49 0.03 6.17 -8.43
C THR A 49 -0.60 6.57 -7.09
N PHE A 50 -1.69 7.35 -7.10
CA PHE A 50 -2.42 7.71 -5.88
C PHE A 50 -2.92 6.47 -5.14
N LEU A 51 -3.56 5.54 -5.83
CA LEU A 51 -4.07 4.29 -5.24
C LEU A 51 -2.94 3.39 -4.73
N SER A 52 -1.82 3.31 -5.45
CA SER A 52 -0.62 2.60 -4.98
C SER A 52 -0.06 3.21 -3.70
N CYS A 53 0.06 4.54 -3.64
CA CYS A 53 0.51 5.24 -2.43
C CYS A 53 -0.46 5.06 -1.26
N LEU A 54 -1.77 5.07 -1.51
CA LEU A 54 -2.80 4.85 -0.49
C LEU A 54 -2.73 3.42 0.06
N THR A 55 -2.62 2.42 -0.81
CA THR A 55 -2.45 1.01 -0.42
C THR A 55 -1.16 0.82 0.38
N PHE A 56 -0.05 1.39 -0.09
CA PHE A 56 1.23 1.32 0.59
C PHE A 56 1.15 1.97 1.98
N GLY A 57 0.62 3.20 2.08
CA GLY A 57 0.44 3.89 3.36
C GLY A 57 -0.49 3.15 4.33
N ALA A 58 -1.59 2.58 3.83
CA ALA A 58 -2.51 1.77 4.65
C ALA A 58 -1.85 0.48 5.17
N VAL A 59 -1.10 -0.23 4.32
CA VAL A 59 -0.33 -1.41 4.73
C VAL A 59 0.76 -1.03 5.74
N THR A 60 1.43 0.11 5.57
CA THR A 60 2.42 0.60 6.54
C THR A 60 1.78 0.89 7.90
N LEU A 61 0.64 1.60 7.94
CA LEU A 61 -0.10 1.86 9.19
C LEU A 61 -0.54 0.56 9.89
N VAL A 62 -1.01 -0.43 9.13
CA VAL A 62 -1.38 -1.75 9.65
C VAL A 62 -0.16 -2.50 10.17
N ARG A 63 0.96 -2.46 9.44
CA ARG A 63 2.21 -3.12 9.82
C ARG A 63 2.83 -2.50 11.07
N ASP A 64 2.77 -1.18 11.21
CA ASP A 64 3.22 -0.48 12.40
C ASP A 64 2.36 -0.86 13.60
N THR A 65 1.03 -0.93 13.43
CA THR A 65 0.10 -1.38 14.48
C THR A 65 0.36 -2.84 14.88
N ALA A 66 0.64 -3.72 13.92
CA ALA A 66 0.99 -5.12 14.18
C ALA A 66 2.33 -5.26 14.93
N SER A 67 3.31 -4.42 14.62
CA SER A 67 4.63 -4.44 15.30
C SER A 67 4.54 -3.98 16.76
N VAL A 68 3.58 -3.10 17.09
CA VAL A 68 3.29 -2.70 18.47
C VAL A 68 2.65 -3.86 19.24
N TRP A 69 1.74 -4.61 18.59
CA TRP A 69 1.12 -5.79 19.19
C TRP A 69 2.12 -6.94 19.39
N GLU A 70 3.00 -7.19 18.43
CA GLU A 70 4.07 -8.20 18.53
C GLU A 70 5.04 -7.87 19.68
N ASN A 71 5.43 -6.59 19.81
CA ASN A 71 6.28 -6.14 20.91
C ASN A 71 5.59 -6.15 22.28
N GLN A 72 4.26 -6.17 22.35
CA GLN A 72 3.52 -6.29 23.61
C GLN A 72 3.31 -7.74 24.04
N ILE A 73 3.16 -8.68 23.11
CA ILE A 73 3.10 -10.12 23.41
C ILE A 73 4.44 -10.64 23.98
N SER A 74 5.58 -10.08 23.57
CA SER A 74 6.90 -10.59 23.96
C SER A 74 7.37 -10.18 25.36
N ARG A 75 6.61 -9.36 26.12
CA ARG A 75 7.10 -8.75 27.37
C ARG A 75 6.61 -9.41 28.65
N GLU A 76 5.78 -10.44 28.54
CA GLU A 76 5.26 -11.18 29.69
C GLU A 76 5.82 -12.60 29.70
N ALA A 77 6.43 -13.01 30.82
CA ALA A 77 7.00 -14.33 31.01
C ALA A 77 6.30 -15.01 32.17
N THR A 78 5.90 -16.27 31.99
CA THR A 78 5.27 -17.07 33.05
C THR A 78 6.28 -18.03 33.65
N ILE A 79 6.37 -18.05 34.99
CA ILE A 79 7.18 -19.00 35.74
C ILE A 79 6.23 -19.97 36.44
N GLN A 80 6.30 -21.25 36.09
CA GLN A 80 5.48 -22.30 36.71
C GLN A 80 6.34 -23.15 37.65
N ILE A 81 5.94 -23.22 38.92
CA ILE A 81 6.56 -24.08 39.92
C ILE A 81 5.75 -25.38 39.98
N LYS A 82 6.40 -26.51 39.73
CA LYS A 82 5.77 -27.82 39.88
C LYS A 82 5.76 -28.21 41.36
N PRO A 83 4.62 -28.61 41.93
CA PRO A 83 4.58 -29.10 43.30
C PRO A 83 5.37 -30.39 43.43
N VAL A 84 6.18 -30.48 44.47
CA VAL A 84 6.90 -31.71 44.87
C VAL A 84 6.63 -31.97 46.35
N ASP A 85 6.66 -33.23 46.77
CA ASP A 85 6.36 -33.59 48.16
C ASP A 85 7.28 -32.87 49.14
N GLY A 86 6.68 -32.23 50.16
CA GLY A 86 7.40 -31.45 51.17
C GLY A 86 7.77 -30.02 50.75
N LEU A 87 7.39 -29.56 49.56
CA LEU A 87 7.57 -28.16 49.15
C LEU A 87 6.39 -27.30 49.60
N ASP A 88 6.69 -26.24 50.35
CA ASP A 88 5.74 -25.17 50.61
C ASP A 88 5.59 -24.29 49.35
N MET A 89 4.44 -24.41 48.69
CA MET A 89 4.15 -23.70 47.44
C MET A 89 4.04 -22.19 47.64
N GLU A 90 3.52 -21.71 48.77
CA GLU A 90 3.39 -20.28 49.03
C GLU A 90 4.78 -19.63 49.19
N ALA A 91 5.64 -20.28 49.98
CA ALA A 91 7.01 -19.85 50.14
C ALA A 91 7.80 -19.90 48.81
N ALA A 92 7.59 -20.95 48.01
CA ALA A 92 8.23 -21.09 46.71
C ALA A 92 7.78 -20.02 45.70
N LEU A 93 6.48 -19.70 45.63
CA LEU A 93 5.93 -18.65 44.77
C LEU A 93 6.43 -17.26 45.19
N ALA A 94 6.47 -16.97 46.50
CA ALA A 94 7.00 -15.73 47.02
C ALA A 94 8.49 -15.57 46.69
N GLN A 95 9.28 -16.63 46.88
CA GLN A 95 10.71 -16.63 46.54
C GLN A 95 10.94 -16.44 45.04
N ALA A 96 10.20 -17.13 44.18
CA ALA A 96 10.31 -16.98 42.73
C ALA A 96 9.94 -15.56 42.27
N SER A 97 8.89 -14.97 42.85
CA SER A 97 8.49 -13.59 42.59
C SER A 97 9.59 -12.60 42.98
N GLN A 98 10.21 -12.79 44.14
CA GLN A 98 11.30 -11.93 44.61
C GLN A 98 12.52 -12.04 43.71
N ILE A 99 12.98 -13.26 43.42
CA ILE A 99 14.11 -13.50 42.51
C ILE A 99 13.85 -12.86 41.15
N ALA A 100 12.65 -13.06 40.57
CA ALA A 100 12.30 -12.48 39.28
C ALA A 100 12.29 -10.94 39.31
N SER A 101 11.84 -10.34 40.41
CA SER A 101 11.79 -8.87 40.56
C SER A 101 13.18 -8.21 40.64
N GLU A 102 14.21 -8.95 41.03
CA GLU A 102 15.59 -8.46 41.15
C GLU A 102 16.30 -8.37 39.78
N PHE A 103 15.75 -8.97 38.72
CA PHE A 103 16.36 -8.93 37.39
C PHE A 103 16.17 -7.56 36.71
N PRO A 104 17.24 -6.98 36.13
CA PRO A 104 17.14 -5.75 35.36
C PRO A 104 16.16 -5.86 34.19
N GLY A 105 15.20 -4.94 34.12
CA GLY A 105 14.19 -4.90 33.06
C GLY A 105 12.82 -5.45 33.44
N VAL A 106 12.69 -6.10 34.61
CA VAL A 106 11.39 -6.53 35.15
C VAL A 106 10.66 -5.33 35.75
N LYS A 107 9.47 -5.03 35.22
CA LYS A 107 8.63 -3.91 35.72
C LYS A 107 7.79 -4.29 36.93
N GLY A 108 7.50 -5.57 37.11
CA GLY A 108 6.68 -6.08 38.19
C GLY A 108 6.44 -7.57 38.03
N THR A 109 6.14 -8.23 39.15
CA THR A 109 5.81 -9.65 39.24
C THR A 109 4.43 -9.80 39.86
N LYS A 110 3.67 -10.79 39.40
CA LYS A 110 2.34 -11.09 39.94
C LYS A 110 2.25 -12.57 40.25
N ILE A 111 1.95 -12.89 41.51
CA ILE A 111 1.70 -14.27 41.93
C ILE A 111 0.24 -14.60 41.61
N ILE A 112 0.02 -15.75 40.97
CA ILE A 112 -1.30 -16.30 40.71
C ILE A 112 -1.51 -17.48 41.64
N ASP A 113 -2.31 -17.26 42.68
CA ASP A 113 -2.69 -18.30 43.63
C ASP A 113 -3.88 -19.15 43.10
N ARG A 114 -4.20 -20.27 43.77
CA ARG A 114 -5.30 -21.19 43.45
C ARG A 114 -6.63 -20.47 43.33
N ASP A 115 -6.92 -19.55 44.25
CA ASP A 115 -8.17 -18.77 44.25
C ASP A 115 -8.26 -17.84 43.03
N ALA A 116 -7.13 -17.26 42.62
CA ALA A 116 -7.05 -16.48 41.39
C ALA A 116 -7.18 -17.35 40.14
N THR A 117 -6.66 -18.57 40.17
CA THR A 117 -6.79 -19.56 39.10
C THR A 117 -8.25 -19.98 38.93
N ALA A 118 -8.97 -20.23 40.03
CA ALA A 118 -10.40 -20.54 40.01
C ALA A 118 -11.21 -19.42 39.35
N ARG A 119 -10.93 -18.15 39.68
CA ARG A 119 -11.54 -16.98 39.03
C ARG A 119 -11.24 -16.87 37.53
N LEU A 120 -10.04 -17.23 37.09
CA LEU A 120 -9.69 -17.22 35.66
C LEU A 120 -10.42 -18.30 34.87
N LEU A 121 -10.78 -19.41 35.53
CA LEU A 121 -11.47 -20.54 34.92
C LEU A 121 -13.00 -20.41 34.98
N GLU A 122 -13.54 -19.60 35.88
CA GLU A 122 -14.97 -19.37 36.08
C GLU A 122 -15.76 -19.00 34.80
N PRO A 123 -15.24 -18.16 33.87
CA PRO A 123 -15.94 -17.85 32.62
C PRO A 123 -16.14 -19.06 31.70
N TRP A 124 -15.30 -20.09 31.86
CA TRP A 124 -15.27 -21.28 31.01
C TRP A 124 -15.91 -22.50 31.67
N LEU A 125 -15.75 -22.63 32.99
CA LEU A 125 -16.15 -23.82 33.76
C LEU A 125 -17.29 -23.56 34.76
N GLY A 126 -17.71 -22.30 34.91
CA GLY A 126 -18.75 -21.89 35.84
C GLY A 126 -18.25 -21.61 37.26
N THR A 127 -19.17 -21.13 38.10
CA THR A 127 -18.92 -20.76 39.51
C THR A 127 -18.75 -22.01 40.38
N GLY A 128 -17.86 -21.98 41.38
CA GLY A 128 -17.76 -23.02 42.41
C GLY A 128 -16.68 -24.08 42.22
N LEU A 129 -15.62 -23.78 41.45
CA LEU A 129 -14.43 -24.63 41.39
C LEU A 129 -13.71 -24.66 42.75
N ASN A 130 -13.52 -25.85 43.31
CA ASN A 130 -12.68 -26.07 44.49
C ASN A 130 -11.37 -26.72 44.01
N ILE A 131 -10.34 -25.90 43.81
CA ILE A 131 -9.03 -26.33 43.31
C ILE A 131 -7.91 -25.75 44.15
#